data_AF-A0A251SDR5-F1
#
_entry.id   AF-A0A251SDR5-F1
#
_cell.length_a   1.000
_cell.length_b   1.000
_cell.length_c   1.000
_cell.angle_alpha   90.00
_cell.angle_beta   90.00
_cell.angle_gamma   90.00
#
_symmetry.space_group_name_H-M   'P 1'
#
loop_
_entity.id
_entity.type
_entity.pdbx_description
1 polymer ?
#
loop_
_entity_poly.entity_id
_entity_poly.type
_entity_poly.pdbx_seq_one_letter_code
_entity_poly.pdbx_strand_id
1 'polypeptide(L)'
;MQNWLASSESASLCSTSLEQLPWSFHNLIELHMEYNYKRGFKSIIPSDKLLQLQRLKMIQLKNCGHVEEVFDEPQSDVEIPNLTQVELKDLDKLKYIWKSNHHVRTMLEFPNLTTMSIDNCKSLEHVFTSSMVGSLQQLQHLHIHDCLKMEVIAKVEEEKEEIECEAEVKKIVLPRLESLKLKELNSLKAFCLGKVDFSWPRLHTLEITECLEITVFSKGLVATQNLNIIDTTFGRCYIKEDINSFIKTKHHEVIKCIILLSSFSQN
;
A
#
# COMPACT_ATOMS: atom_id res chain seq x y z
N MET A 1 -18.60 30.20 5.95
CA MET A 1 -18.21 30.36 7.37
C MET A 1 -17.83 28.98 7.88
N GLN A 2 -16.53 28.68 7.92
CA GLN A 2 -15.89 27.73 8.84
C GLN A 2 -14.39 28.02 8.74
N ASN A 3 -13.89 28.75 9.73
CA ASN A 3 -12.49 29.06 9.93
C ASN A 3 -11.85 27.84 10.61
N TRP A 4 -10.67 27.41 10.15
CA TRP A 4 -9.76 26.65 10.99
C TRP A 4 -8.38 27.31 10.94
N LEU A 5 -7.90 27.65 12.14
CA LEU A 5 -6.54 28.06 12.40
C LEU A 5 -5.66 26.81 12.26
N ALA A 6 -4.82 26.76 11.23
CA ALA A 6 -3.68 25.85 11.25
C ALA A 6 -2.78 26.29 12.39
N SER A 7 -2.71 25.49 13.45
CA SER A 7 -1.62 25.59 14.41
C SER A 7 -0.35 25.07 13.74
N SER A 8 0.82 25.55 14.12
CA SER A 8 2.11 25.16 13.51
C SER A 8 2.50 23.69 13.66
N GLU A 9 1.64 22.86 14.26
CA GLU A 9 1.87 21.46 14.61
C GLU A 9 0.99 20.50 13.80
N SER A 10 -0.23 20.92 13.43
CA SER A 10 -1.15 20.15 12.59
C SER A 10 -1.68 21.02 11.44
N ALA A 11 -1.44 20.58 10.20
CA ALA A 11 -1.98 21.25 9.02
C ALA A 11 -3.24 20.51 8.54
N SER A 12 -4.40 21.14 8.71
CA SER A 12 -5.66 20.70 8.09
C SER A 12 -5.96 21.58 6.88
N LEU A 13 -5.85 21.03 5.68
CA LEU A 13 -6.07 21.73 4.42
C LEU A 13 -7.47 21.41 3.88
N CYS A 14 -8.34 22.41 3.88
CA CYS A 14 -9.62 22.38 3.16
C CYS A 14 -9.56 23.42 2.03
N SER A 15 -9.48 22.96 0.78
CA SER A 15 -9.61 23.73 -0.47
C SER A 15 -8.61 24.86 -0.82
N THR A 16 -7.57 25.18 -0.03
CA THR A 16 -6.60 26.26 -0.38
C THR A 16 -5.27 25.78 -0.98
N SER A 17 -4.71 26.60 -1.85
CA SER A 17 -3.50 26.41 -2.67
C SER A 17 -2.25 26.00 -1.89
N LEU A 18 -1.71 24.79 -2.13
CA LEU A 18 -0.38 24.41 -1.62
C LEU A 18 0.77 25.26 -2.18
N GLU A 19 0.60 25.83 -3.38
CA GLU A 19 1.56 26.77 -3.99
C GLU A 19 1.63 28.14 -3.27
N GLN A 20 0.74 28.40 -2.29
CA GLN A 20 0.73 29.63 -1.50
C GLN A 20 0.76 29.37 0.01
N LEU A 21 1.04 28.14 0.47
CA LEU A 21 1.12 27.90 1.91
C LEU A 21 2.35 28.61 2.47
N PRO A 22 2.19 29.56 3.42
CA PRO A 22 3.30 30.29 4.01
C PRO A 22 4.11 29.43 5.01
N TRP A 23 3.91 28.11 5.00
CA TRP A 23 4.40 27.22 6.04
C TRP A 23 5.60 26.41 5.60
N SER A 24 6.58 26.45 6.49
CA SER A 24 7.69 25.53 6.52
C SER A 24 7.20 24.13 6.92
N PHE A 25 7.63 23.09 6.21
CA PHE A 25 7.33 21.70 6.58
C PHE A 25 8.14 21.22 7.81
N HIS A 26 9.12 22.03 8.27
CA HIS A 26 10.06 21.66 9.34
C HIS A 26 9.39 21.37 10.69
N ASN A 27 8.18 21.88 10.93
CA ASN A 27 7.42 21.66 12.17
C ASN A 27 6.17 20.79 11.99
N LEU A 28 5.91 20.30 10.78
CA LEU A 28 4.71 19.54 10.48
C LEU A 28 4.73 18.20 11.21
N ILE A 29 3.74 17.96 12.08
CA ILE A 29 3.56 16.70 12.79
C ILE A 29 2.48 15.87 12.11
N GLU A 30 1.39 16.49 11.70
CA GLU A 30 0.25 15.80 11.08
C GLU A 30 -0.18 16.55 9.82
N LEU A 31 -0.32 15.82 8.72
CA LEU A 31 -0.81 16.34 7.44
C LEU A 31 -2.21 15.79 7.19
N HIS A 32 -3.22 16.65 7.33
CA HIS A 32 -4.61 16.32 7.08
C HIS A 32 -5.10 17.12 5.87
N MET A 33 -5.64 16.44 4.87
CA MET A 33 -6.21 17.11 3.70
C MET A 33 -7.51 16.44 3.31
N GLU A 34 -8.57 17.23 3.20
CA GLU A 34 -9.86 16.74 2.74
C GLU A 34 -10.41 17.59 1.58
N TYR A 35 -11.12 16.95 0.66
CA TYR A 35 -11.90 17.60 -0.41
C TYR A 35 -11.07 18.54 -1.31
N ASN A 36 -9.86 18.11 -1.70
CA ASN A 36 -8.99 18.89 -2.60
C ASN A 36 -9.23 18.54 -4.08
N TYR A 37 -9.97 19.41 -4.78
CA TYR A 37 -10.26 19.28 -6.20
C TYR A 37 -9.50 20.30 -7.07
N LYS A 38 -8.40 20.88 -6.57
CA LYS A 38 -7.61 21.85 -7.33
C LYS A 38 -6.96 21.16 -8.54
N ARG A 39 -7.20 21.70 -9.73
CA ARG A 39 -6.53 21.25 -10.97
C ARG A 39 -5.05 21.65 -10.96
N GLY A 40 -4.20 20.83 -11.58
CA GLY A 40 -2.74 21.05 -11.65
C GLY A 40 -1.98 20.59 -10.40
N PHE A 41 -2.68 20.18 -9.35
CA PHE A 41 -2.09 19.71 -8.11
C PHE A 41 -1.93 18.17 -8.14
N LYS A 42 -0.80 17.71 -8.68
CA LYS A 42 -0.54 16.27 -8.91
C LYS A 42 0.07 15.55 -7.70
N SER A 43 1.04 16.18 -7.03
CA SER A 43 1.70 15.62 -5.84
C SER A 43 1.36 16.43 -4.59
N ILE A 44 1.18 15.76 -3.45
CA ILE A 44 0.90 16.41 -2.16
C ILE A 44 2.16 17.03 -1.56
N ILE A 45 3.25 16.26 -1.57
CA ILE A 45 4.53 16.58 -0.94
C ILE A 45 5.57 16.75 -2.05
N PRO A 46 5.93 18.00 -2.41
CA PRO A 46 6.97 18.26 -3.39
C PRO A 46 8.34 17.75 -2.93
N SER A 47 9.18 17.40 -3.90
CA SER A 47 10.50 16.79 -3.67
C SER A 47 11.44 17.68 -2.85
N ASP A 48 11.39 19.00 -3.03
CA ASP A 48 12.19 19.98 -2.28
C ASP A 48 11.76 20.17 -0.82
N LYS A 49 10.63 19.56 -0.41
CA LYS A 49 10.11 19.62 0.97
C LYS A 49 10.34 18.34 1.76
N LEU A 50 10.75 17.25 1.12
CA LEU A 50 10.91 15.93 1.75
C LEU A 50 11.83 15.96 2.98
N LEU A 51 12.97 16.65 2.87
CA LEU A 51 13.95 16.76 3.97
C LEU A 51 13.41 17.50 5.20
N GLN A 52 12.32 18.27 5.06
CA GLN A 52 11.73 19.03 6.16
C GLN A 52 10.77 18.18 7.00
N LEU A 53 10.40 16.98 6.56
CA LEU A 53 9.38 16.13 7.20
C LEU A 53 9.89 15.34 8.42
N GLN A 54 10.95 15.81 9.06
CA GLN A 54 11.60 15.12 10.17
C GLN A 54 10.71 14.96 11.40
N ARG A 55 9.61 15.73 11.50
CA ARG A 55 8.66 15.66 12.62
C ARG A 55 7.32 15.01 12.23
N LEU A 56 7.12 14.72 10.95
CA LEU A 56 5.85 14.22 10.44
C LEU A 56 5.59 12.82 10.99
N LYS A 57 4.42 12.63 11.60
CA LYS A 57 3.95 11.38 12.23
C LYS A 57 2.78 10.76 11.52
N MET A 58 1.91 11.58 10.92
CA MET A 58 0.67 11.12 10.30
C MET A 58 0.39 11.85 8.99
N ILE A 59 -0.07 11.09 8.01
CA ILE A 59 -0.68 11.62 6.78
C ILE A 59 -2.10 11.07 6.70
N GLN A 60 -3.09 11.95 6.59
CA GLN A 60 -4.47 11.60 6.30
C GLN A 60 -4.96 12.42 5.08
N LEU A 61 -5.26 11.73 3.99
CA LEU A 61 -5.73 12.34 2.75
C LEU A 61 -7.08 11.76 2.37
N LYS A 62 -8.07 12.62 2.13
CA LYS A 62 -9.44 12.20 1.85
C LYS A 62 -10.07 13.01 0.72
N ASN A 63 -10.73 12.35 -0.24
CA ASN A 63 -11.51 13.04 -1.27
C ASN A 63 -10.69 14.06 -2.11
N CYS A 64 -9.43 13.75 -2.46
CA CYS A 64 -8.59 14.62 -3.27
C CYS A 64 -8.59 14.19 -4.75
N GLY A 65 -9.45 14.80 -5.58
CA GLY A 65 -9.80 14.31 -6.92
C GLY A 65 -8.78 14.53 -8.05
N HIS A 66 -7.64 15.17 -7.78
CA HIS A 66 -6.59 15.42 -8.78
C HIS A 66 -5.20 14.90 -8.40
N VAL A 67 -5.07 14.36 -7.19
CA VAL A 67 -3.80 13.85 -6.66
C VAL A 67 -3.47 12.56 -7.39
N GLU A 68 -2.32 12.53 -8.05
CA GLU A 68 -1.77 11.34 -8.70
C GLU A 68 -0.68 10.70 -7.83
N GLU A 69 -0.04 11.48 -6.95
CA GLU A 69 1.13 11.09 -6.17
C GLU A 69 1.03 11.66 -4.74
N VAL A 70 1.39 10.92 -3.68
CA VAL A 70 1.49 11.53 -2.33
C VAL A 70 2.84 12.21 -2.16
N PHE A 71 3.91 11.49 -2.43
CA PHE A 71 5.27 12.00 -2.42
C PHE A 71 5.79 12.14 -3.85
N ASP A 72 6.28 13.33 -4.17
CA ASP A 72 7.03 13.59 -5.39
C ASP A 72 8.39 12.87 -5.36
N GLU A 73 9.01 12.75 -6.53
CA GLU A 73 10.25 12.00 -6.73
C GLU A 73 11.44 12.61 -5.95
N PRO A 74 12.09 11.85 -5.06
CA PRO A 74 13.20 12.37 -4.27
C PRO A 74 14.46 12.61 -5.15
N GLN A 75 15.17 13.70 -4.87
CA GLN A 75 16.45 14.04 -5.56
C GLN A 75 17.67 13.36 -4.94
N SER A 76 17.53 12.80 -3.74
CA SER A 76 18.55 12.06 -2.99
C SER A 76 17.83 11.03 -2.11
N ASP A 77 18.56 10.14 -1.45
CA ASP A 77 17.94 9.32 -0.40
C ASP A 77 17.36 10.23 0.69
N VAL A 78 16.13 9.96 1.10
CA VAL A 78 15.45 10.72 2.16
C VAL A 78 14.76 9.76 3.12
N GLU A 79 15.12 9.91 4.38
CA GLU A 79 14.44 9.26 5.49
C GLU A 79 13.38 10.22 6.07
N ILE A 80 12.18 9.69 6.28
CA ILE A 80 11.09 10.37 7.01
C ILE A 80 10.89 9.58 8.31
N PRO A 81 11.76 9.83 9.32
CA PRO A 81 11.99 8.89 10.41
C PRO A 81 10.80 8.77 11.34
N ASN A 82 9.98 9.81 11.49
CA ASN A 82 8.92 9.84 12.49
C ASN A 82 7.55 9.45 11.95
N LEU A 83 7.41 9.14 10.65
CA LEU A 83 6.11 8.80 10.07
C LEU A 83 5.66 7.44 10.59
N THR A 84 4.51 7.42 11.28
CA THR A 84 3.96 6.22 11.93
C THR A 84 2.67 5.73 11.29
N GLN A 85 1.90 6.63 10.66
CA GLN A 85 0.58 6.31 10.11
C GLN A 85 0.34 7.03 8.78
N VAL A 86 -0.21 6.29 7.81
CA VAL A 86 -0.70 6.82 6.53
C VAL A 86 -2.11 6.31 6.28
N GLU A 87 -3.04 7.23 6.08
CA GLU A 87 -4.45 6.97 5.78
C GLU A 87 -4.85 7.69 4.49
N LEU A 88 -5.23 6.92 3.48
CA LEU A 88 -5.58 7.41 2.15
C LEU A 88 -6.99 6.95 1.81
N LYS A 89 -7.89 7.89 1.53
CA LYS A 89 -9.30 7.58 1.29
C LYS A 89 -9.88 8.37 0.12
N ASP A 90 -10.65 7.71 -0.74
CA ASP A 90 -11.36 8.37 -1.85
C ASP A 90 -10.41 9.18 -2.77
N LEU A 91 -9.26 8.60 -3.13
CA LEU A 91 -8.25 9.24 -4.00
C LEU A 91 -8.25 8.60 -5.39
N ASP A 92 -9.34 8.80 -6.13
CA ASP A 92 -9.61 8.10 -7.40
C ASP A 92 -8.50 8.18 -8.46
N LYS A 93 -7.69 9.26 -8.45
CA LYS A 93 -6.59 9.47 -9.41
C LYS A 93 -5.22 9.11 -8.87
N LEU A 94 -5.09 8.74 -7.60
CA LEU A 94 -3.82 8.37 -6.98
C LEU A 94 -3.28 7.14 -7.70
N LYS A 95 -2.07 7.24 -8.26
CA LYS A 95 -1.36 6.14 -8.94
C LYS A 95 -0.24 5.58 -8.07
N TYR A 96 0.45 6.45 -7.34
CA TYR A 96 1.61 6.11 -6.53
C TYR A 96 1.54 6.82 -5.18
N ILE A 97 1.79 6.11 -4.09
CA ILE A 97 1.99 6.79 -2.80
C ILE A 97 3.38 7.43 -2.82
N TRP A 98 4.39 6.66 -3.20
CA TRP A 98 5.79 7.07 -3.26
C TRP A 98 6.32 6.74 -4.65
N LYS A 99 6.58 7.77 -5.45
CA LYS A 99 7.07 7.58 -6.81
C LYS A 99 8.54 7.16 -6.79
N SER A 100 8.83 5.98 -7.33
CA SER A 100 10.20 5.49 -7.57
C SER A 100 10.55 5.70 -9.03
N ASN A 101 11.72 6.27 -9.30
CA ASN A 101 12.31 6.30 -10.64
C ASN A 101 13.54 5.40 -10.68
N HIS A 102 13.44 4.36 -11.49
CA HIS A 102 14.51 3.36 -11.68
C HIS A 102 15.81 3.96 -12.23
N HIS A 103 15.81 5.21 -12.72
CA HIS A 103 17.00 5.86 -13.26
C HIS A 103 17.92 6.49 -12.21
N VAL A 104 17.41 6.88 -11.04
CA VAL A 104 18.18 7.67 -10.05
C VAL A 104 18.55 6.87 -8.79
N ARG A 105 17.98 5.66 -8.59
CA ARG A 105 18.19 4.83 -7.39
C ARG A 105 18.03 5.61 -6.07
N THR A 106 17.12 6.58 -6.02
CA THR A 106 16.83 7.34 -4.79
C THR A 106 15.77 6.62 -3.96
N MET A 107 16.00 6.53 -2.65
CA MET A 107 15.12 5.80 -1.73
C MET A 107 14.37 6.73 -0.78
N LEU A 108 13.06 6.51 -0.66
CA LEU A 108 12.25 7.06 0.43
C LEU A 108 12.11 5.99 1.52
N GLU A 109 12.59 6.31 2.71
CA GLU A 109 12.57 5.40 3.85
C GLU A 109 11.60 5.84 4.94
N PHE A 110 10.87 4.85 5.48
CA PHE A 110 9.85 5.06 6.53
C PHE A 110 10.08 4.12 7.72
N PRO A 111 11.22 4.22 8.42
CA PRO A 111 11.68 3.21 9.38
C PRO A 111 10.75 3.00 10.57
N ASN A 112 9.87 3.96 10.88
CA ASN A 112 8.90 3.85 11.99
C ASN A 112 7.44 3.75 11.54
N LEU A 113 7.17 3.49 10.25
CA LEU A 113 5.80 3.33 9.76
C LEU A 113 5.18 2.05 10.34
N THR A 114 4.07 2.21 11.06
CA THR A 114 3.36 1.11 11.73
C THR A 114 2.05 0.75 11.05
N THR A 115 1.35 1.74 10.50
CA THR A 115 -0.01 1.56 10.00
C THR A 115 -0.18 2.23 8.65
N MET A 116 -0.74 1.47 7.70
CA MET A 116 -1.16 1.98 6.41
C MET A 116 -2.58 1.50 6.11
N SER A 117 -3.48 2.45 5.90
CA SER A 117 -4.87 2.22 5.53
C SER A 117 -5.17 2.93 4.22
N ILE A 118 -5.59 2.17 3.21
CA ILE A 118 -5.88 2.66 1.87
C ILE A 118 -7.30 2.21 1.52
N ASP A 119 -8.16 3.17 1.22
CA ASP A 119 -9.59 2.93 0.99
C ASP A 119 -10.03 3.69 -0.28
N ASN A 120 -10.68 3.00 -1.21
CA ASN A 120 -11.29 3.59 -2.40
C ASN A 120 -10.30 4.46 -3.22
N CYS A 121 -9.09 3.94 -3.44
CA CYS A 121 -8.05 4.59 -4.25
C CYS A 121 -7.95 3.87 -5.61
N LYS A 122 -8.92 4.13 -6.50
CA LYS A 122 -9.20 3.28 -7.68
C LYS A 122 -8.08 3.20 -8.72
N SER A 123 -7.22 4.22 -8.82
CA SER A 123 -6.11 4.23 -9.78
C SER A 123 -4.78 3.72 -9.21
N LEU A 124 -4.74 3.34 -7.93
CA LEU A 124 -3.48 3.00 -7.26
C LEU A 124 -2.93 1.69 -7.84
N GLU A 125 -1.69 1.71 -8.31
CA GLU A 125 -1.10 0.59 -9.05
C GLU A 125 -0.47 -0.46 -8.12
N HIS A 126 0.21 -0.01 -7.07
CA HIS A 126 0.88 -0.82 -6.06
C HIS A 126 1.13 0.04 -4.81
N VAL A 127 1.42 -0.60 -3.68
CA VAL A 127 1.65 0.11 -2.40
C VAL A 127 3.13 0.40 -2.18
N PHE A 128 3.99 -0.58 -2.43
CA PHE A 128 5.44 -0.44 -2.27
C PHE A 128 6.18 -1.30 -3.30
N THR A 129 7.46 -1.01 -3.48
CA THR A 129 8.36 -1.80 -4.31
C THR A 129 9.22 -2.73 -3.46
N SER A 130 9.87 -3.71 -4.08
CA SER A 130 10.78 -4.63 -3.39
C SER A 130 11.95 -3.92 -2.68
N SER A 131 12.43 -2.80 -3.22
CA SER A 131 13.49 -1.98 -2.64
C SER A 131 13.06 -1.28 -1.35
N MET A 132 11.79 -0.86 -1.25
CA MET A 132 11.27 -0.14 -0.08
C MET A 132 11.09 -1.02 1.16
N VAL A 133 10.98 -2.35 1.00
CA VAL A 133 10.58 -3.20 2.12
C VAL A 133 11.63 -3.23 3.25
N GLY A 134 12.89 -2.96 2.92
CA GLY A 134 13.95 -2.76 3.93
C GLY A 134 13.61 -1.66 4.93
N SER A 135 12.86 -0.63 4.53
CA SER A 135 12.46 0.48 5.40
C SER A 135 11.15 0.23 6.18
N LEU A 136 10.38 -0.79 5.84
CA LEU A 136 9.05 -1.05 6.43
C LEU A 136 9.08 -2.05 7.61
N GLN A 137 10.19 -2.13 8.33
CA GLN A 137 10.41 -3.13 9.39
C GLN A 137 9.47 -2.99 10.60
N GLN A 138 8.88 -1.80 10.78
CA GLN A 138 7.96 -1.50 11.88
C GLN A 138 6.48 -1.67 11.51
N LEU A 139 6.18 -2.01 10.25
CA LEU A 139 4.81 -2.11 9.75
C LEU A 139 4.07 -3.24 10.46
N GLN A 140 2.95 -2.89 11.11
CA GLN A 140 2.08 -3.78 11.87
C GLN A 140 0.75 -4.02 11.17
N HIS A 141 0.20 -2.99 10.54
CA HIS A 141 -1.12 -3.03 9.92
C HIS A 141 -1.06 -2.51 8.48
N LEU A 142 -1.45 -3.35 7.53
CA LEU A 142 -1.63 -2.98 6.13
C LEU A 142 -3.05 -3.36 5.69
N HIS A 143 -3.90 -2.35 5.55
CA HIS A 143 -5.30 -2.51 5.17
C HIS A 143 -5.56 -1.81 3.84
N ILE A 144 -6.08 -2.55 2.87
CA ILE A 144 -6.31 -2.07 1.51
C ILE A 144 -7.73 -2.48 1.10
N HIS A 145 -8.53 -1.49 0.74
CA HIS A 145 -9.94 -1.64 0.43
C HIS A 145 -10.30 -0.89 -0.87
N ASP A 146 -11.04 -1.55 -1.76
CA ASP A 146 -11.63 -0.94 -2.98
C ASP A 146 -10.60 -0.20 -3.88
N CYS A 147 -9.44 -0.82 -4.12
CA CYS A 147 -8.43 -0.33 -5.06
C CYS A 147 -8.50 -1.08 -6.40
N LEU A 148 -9.40 -0.65 -7.28
CA LEU A 148 -9.81 -1.41 -8.47
C LEU A 148 -8.72 -1.69 -9.51
N LYS A 149 -7.70 -0.83 -9.68
CA LYS A 149 -6.60 -1.08 -10.63
C LYS A 149 -5.40 -1.83 -10.06
N MET A 150 -5.39 -2.12 -8.76
CA MET A 150 -4.23 -2.70 -8.10
C MET A 150 -4.09 -4.17 -8.50
N GLU A 151 -3.11 -4.47 -9.37
CA GLU A 151 -2.82 -5.87 -9.76
C GLU A 151 -1.90 -6.58 -8.77
N VAL A 152 -1.03 -5.82 -8.11
CA VAL A 152 -0.10 -6.31 -7.08
C VAL A 152 0.01 -5.31 -5.94
N ILE A 153 0.28 -5.80 -4.73
CA ILE A 153 0.52 -4.94 -3.56
C ILE A 153 1.99 -4.52 -3.51
N ALA A 154 2.88 -5.48 -3.75
CA ALA A 154 4.32 -5.31 -3.80
C ALA A 154 4.83 -5.49 -5.24
N LYS A 155 5.39 -4.43 -5.82
CA LYS A 155 6.00 -4.48 -7.16
C LYS A 155 7.47 -4.87 -7.05
N VAL A 156 7.89 -5.90 -7.78
CA VAL A 156 9.32 -6.22 -7.91
C VAL A 156 9.90 -5.38 -9.03
N GLU A 157 10.97 -4.66 -8.72
CA GLU A 157 11.69 -3.87 -9.70
C GLU A 157 12.69 -4.76 -10.43
N GLU A 158 12.69 -4.74 -11.77
CA GLU A 158 13.64 -5.50 -12.58
C GLU A 158 15.01 -4.80 -12.51
N GLU A 159 15.97 -5.44 -11.85
CA GLU A 159 17.37 -5.04 -11.96
C GLU A 159 17.81 -5.32 -13.40
N LYS A 160 18.01 -4.26 -14.18
CA LYS A 160 18.74 -4.37 -15.45
C LYS A 160 20.16 -4.80 -15.10
N GLU A 161 20.45 -6.08 -15.37
CA GLU A 161 21.74 -6.72 -15.54
C GLU A 161 22.91 -6.13 -14.72
N GLU A 162 23.34 -6.85 -13.68
CA GLU A 162 24.77 -7.13 -13.49
C GLU A 162 24.95 -8.38 -12.61
N ILE A 163 25.47 -9.42 -13.28
CA ILE A 163 26.06 -10.66 -12.78
C ILE A 163 25.06 -11.76 -12.38
N GLU A 164 25.06 -12.80 -13.22
CA GLU A 164 24.69 -14.18 -12.90
C GLU A 164 25.51 -14.68 -11.70
N CYS A 165 25.08 -14.32 -10.50
CA CYS A 165 25.33 -15.12 -9.31
C CYS A 165 24.04 -15.87 -9.02
N GLU A 166 24.17 -17.16 -8.70
CA GLU A 166 23.08 -18.10 -8.43
C GLU A 166 21.84 -17.43 -7.85
N ALA A 167 20.66 -17.72 -8.43
CA ALA A 167 19.36 -17.16 -8.07
C ALA A 167 19.14 -17.09 -6.55
N GLU A 168 19.63 -16.02 -5.92
CA GLU A 168 19.34 -15.72 -4.54
C GLU A 168 17.85 -15.43 -4.51
N VAL A 169 17.12 -16.35 -3.89
CA VAL A 169 15.71 -16.14 -3.60
C VAL A 169 15.66 -14.90 -2.71
N LYS A 170 15.34 -13.74 -3.31
CA LYS A 170 15.18 -12.49 -2.56
C LYS A 170 14.15 -12.75 -1.48
N LYS A 171 14.58 -12.62 -0.22
CA LYS A 171 13.72 -12.82 0.95
C LYS A 171 13.31 -11.47 1.51
N ILE A 172 12.02 -11.22 1.54
CA ILE A 172 11.42 -10.04 2.12
C ILE A 172 10.87 -10.36 3.51
N VAL A 173 11.29 -9.61 4.52
CA VAL A 173 10.88 -9.81 5.92
C VAL A 173 10.13 -8.58 6.40
N LEU A 174 8.89 -8.79 6.85
CA LEU A 174 8.10 -7.80 7.60
C LEU A 174 7.89 -8.38 9.01
N PRO A 175 8.85 -8.16 9.93
CA PRO A 175 8.92 -8.90 11.18
C PRO A 175 7.81 -8.51 12.17
N ARG A 176 7.21 -7.33 12.00
CA ARG A 176 6.16 -6.79 12.86
C ARG A 176 4.76 -6.82 12.27
N LEU A 177 4.59 -7.33 11.04
CA LEU A 177 3.27 -7.35 10.41
C LEU A 177 2.35 -8.30 11.18
N GLU A 178 1.29 -7.74 11.75
CA GLU A 178 0.31 -8.43 12.60
C GLU A 178 -1.02 -8.62 11.87
N SER A 179 -1.40 -7.64 11.05
CA SER A 179 -2.65 -7.63 10.29
C SER A 179 -2.47 -7.20 8.84
N LEU A 180 -2.90 -8.07 7.93
CA LEU A 180 -3.04 -7.80 6.50
C LEU A 180 -4.50 -7.98 6.10
N LYS A 181 -5.12 -6.94 5.56
CA LYS A 181 -6.52 -6.97 5.12
C LYS A 181 -6.65 -6.48 3.70
N LEU A 182 -7.19 -7.33 2.84
CA LEU A 182 -7.36 -7.11 1.41
C LEU A 182 -8.83 -7.31 1.07
N LYS A 183 -9.53 -6.21 0.78
CA LYS A 183 -10.99 -6.23 0.54
C LYS A 183 -11.37 -5.54 -0.76
N GLU A 184 -12.17 -6.22 -1.58
CA GLU A 184 -12.74 -5.65 -2.82
C GLU A 184 -11.65 -5.20 -3.82
N LEU A 185 -10.55 -5.96 -3.90
CA LEU A 185 -9.44 -5.71 -4.81
C LEU A 185 -9.63 -6.54 -6.08
N ASN A 186 -10.58 -6.13 -6.92
CA ASN A 186 -11.09 -6.95 -8.02
C ASN A 186 -10.03 -7.34 -9.07
N SER A 187 -9.04 -6.48 -9.33
CA SER A 187 -7.94 -6.78 -10.27
C SER A 187 -6.68 -7.34 -9.60
N LEU A 188 -6.70 -7.60 -8.29
CA LEU A 188 -5.53 -8.12 -7.57
C LEU A 188 -5.23 -9.54 -8.02
N LYS A 189 -4.09 -9.75 -8.69
CA LYS A 189 -3.65 -11.06 -9.19
C LYS A 189 -2.78 -11.80 -8.17
N ALA A 190 -1.96 -11.06 -7.43
CA ALA A 190 -1.08 -11.58 -6.38
C ALA A 190 -0.67 -10.49 -5.38
N PHE A 191 -0.20 -10.87 -4.20
CA PHE A 191 0.50 -9.91 -3.33
C PHE A 191 1.79 -9.43 -4.01
N CYS A 192 2.54 -10.35 -4.62
CA CYS A 192 3.77 -10.09 -5.36
C CYS A 192 3.93 -11.11 -6.49
N LEU A 193 4.13 -10.66 -7.74
CA LEU A 193 4.31 -11.56 -8.90
C LEU A 193 5.75 -12.07 -9.07
N GLY A 194 6.71 -11.54 -8.32
CA GLY A 194 8.10 -11.99 -8.33
C GLY A 194 8.31 -13.28 -7.54
N LYS A 195 9.41 -13.99 -7.83
CA LYS A 195 9.85 -15.16 -7.07
C LYS A 195 10.61 -14.70 -5.82
N VAL A 196 9.83 -14.29 -4.83
CA VAL A 196 10.30 -13.69 -3.58
C VAL A 196 9.69 -14.45 -2.40
N ASP A 197 10.55 -14.83 -1.47
CA ASP A 197 10.12 -15.46 -0.22
C ASP A 197 9.72 -14.39 0.79
N PHE A 198 8.60 -14.58 1.47
CA PHE A 198 8.11 -13.70 2.52
C PHE A 198 8.19 -14.37 3.89
N SER A 199 8.57 -13.60 4.91
CA SER A 199 8.56 -14.06 6.30
C SER A 199 7.86 -13.06 7.21
N TRP A 200 6.72 -13.49 7.77
CA TRP A 200 5.81 -12.69 8.59
C TRP A 200 5.53 -13.41 9.92
N PRO A 201 6.50 -13.43 10.84
CA PRO A 201 6.42 -14.24 12.05
C PRO A 201 5.28 -13.82 12.99
N ARG A 202 4.84 -12.56 12.93
CA ARG A 202 3.78 -12.02 13.79
C ARG A 202 2.39 -11.99 13.17
N LEU A 203 2.25 -12.38 11.89
CA LEU A 203 0.97 -12.29 11.21
C LEU A 203 -0.02 -13.28 11.84
N HIS A 204 -1.09 -12.74 12.40
CA HIS A 204 -2.18 -13.52 12.99
C HIS A 204 -3.56 -13.16 12.39
N THR A 205 -3.65 -12.02 11.70
CA THR A 205 -4.86 -11.61 10.99
C THR A 205 -4.57 -11.49 9.50
N LEU A 206 -5.12 -12.41 8.71
CA LEU A 206 -5.15 -12.32 7.25
C LEU A 206 -6.61 -12.34 6.77
N GLU A 207 -7.02 -11.28 6.11
CA GLU A 207 -8.34 -11.14 5.51
C GLU A 207 -8.19 -10.95 4.00
N ILE A 208 -8.83 -11.82 3.21
CA ILE A 208 -8.87 -11.75 1.74
C ILE A 208 -10.32 -11.95 1.30
N THR A 209 -11.02 -10.85 1.09
CA THR A 209 -12.45 -10.82 0.78
C THR A 209 -12.69 -10.08 -0.53
N GLU A 210 -13.49 -10.67 -1.41
CA GLU A 210 -13.90 -10.04 -2.68
C GLU A 210 -12.71 -9.62 -3.57
N CYS A 211 -11.61 -10.37 -3.53
CA CYS A 211 -10.48 -10.25 -4.45
C CYS A 211 -10.60 -11.35 -5.52
N LEU A 212 -11.30 -11.07 -6.63
CA LEU A 212 -11.76 -12.11 -7.56
C LEU A 212 -10.66 -12.68 -8.45
N GLU A 213 -9.63 -11.89 -8.79
CA GLU A 213 -8.54 -12.32 -9.68
C GLU A 213 -7.33 -12.92 -8.95
N ILE A 214 -7.37 -13.03 -7.61
CA ILE A 214 -6.21 -13.48 -6.84
C ILE A 214 -6.02 -14.99 -7.03
N THR A 215 -4.88 -15.38 -7.63
CA THR A 215 -4.58 -16.78 -7.96
C THR A 215 -3.43 -17.36 -7.15
N VAL A 216 -2.57 -16.49 -6.63
CA VAL A 216 -1.37 -16.84 -5.86
C VAL A 216 -1.05 -15.71 -4.90
N PHE A 217 -0.41 -15.99 -3.77
CA PHE A 217 0.10 -14.94 -2.89
C PHE A 217 1.41 -14.36 -3.44
N SER A 218 2.40 -15.23 -3.60
CA SER A 218 3.66 -14.96 -4.29
C SER A 218 4.19 -16.22 -4.98
N LYS A 219 5.12 -16.08 -5.93
CA LYS A 219 5.77 -17.26 -6.54
C LYS A 219 6.84 -17.90 -5.63
N GLY A 220 7.16 -17.26 -4.50
CA GLY A 220 8.04 -17.81 -3.47
C GLY A 220 7.26 -18.40 -2.29
N LEU A 221 7.98 -18.77 -1.24
CA LEU A 221 7.42 -19.28 0.01
C LEU A 221 6.89 -18.14 0.87
N VAL A 222 5.78 -18.38 1.58
CA VAL A 222 5.25 -17.43 2.56
C VAL A 222 5.25 -18.11 3.93
N ALA A 223 6.24 -17.76 4.76
CA ALA A 223 6.40 -18.31 6.09
C ALA A 223 5.67 -17.44 7.13
N THR A 224 4.72 -18.06 7.84
CA THR A 224 4.00 -17.48 8.99
C THR A 224 4.08 -18.44 10.18
N GLN A 225 4.04 -17.94 11.42
CA GLN A 225 4.17 -18.80 12.61
C GLN A 225 2.84 -19.09 13.31
N ASN A 226 1.90 -18.13 13.32
CA ASN A 226 0.69 -18.19 14.13
C ASN A 226 -0.60 -18.00 13.32
N LEU A 227 -0.54 -18.10 11.99
CA LEU A 227 -1.70 -17.90 11.13
C LEU A 227 -2.43 -19.23 10.91
N ASN A 228 -3.54 -19.43 11.61
CA ASN A 228 -4.37 -20.64 11.49
C ASN A 228 -5.71 -20.40 10.78
N ILE A 229 -6.13 -19.14 10.68
CA ILE A 229 -7.45 -18.75 10.16
C ILE A 229 -7.26 -17.60 9.18
N ILE A 230 -7.94 -17.70 8.03
CA ILE A 230 -8.10 -16.61 7.07
C ILE A 230 -9.57 -16.21 7.03
N ASP A 231 -9.83 -14.92 7.19
CA ASP A 231 -11.15 -14.35 6.93
C ASP A 231 -11.33 -14.20 5.41
N THR A 232 -12.36 -14.81 4.83
CA THR A 232 -12.65 -14.79 3.39
C THR A 232 -14.07 -14.34 3.09
N THR A 233 -14.40 -14.12 1.81
CA THR A 233 -15.78 -13.84 1.35
C THR A 233 -16.79 -14.88 1.82
N PHE A 234 -16.36 -16.13 2.06
CA PHE A 234 -17.21 -17.23 2.52
C PHE A 234 -17.17 -17.43 4.04
N GLY A 235 -16.61 -16.47 4.78
CA GLY A 235 -16.38 -16.55 6.22
C GLY A 235 -14.99 -17.08 6.58
N ARG A 236 -14.83 -17.49 7.83
CA ARG A 236 -13.56 -17.94 8.42
C ARG A 236 -13.18 -19.33 7.92
N CYS A 237 -11.99 -19.44 7.34
CA CYS A 237 -11.43 -20.70 6.86
C CYS A 237 -10.19 -21.07 7.66
N TYR A 238 -10.12 -22.32 8.12
CA TYR A 238 -8.91 -22.87 8.72
C TYR A 238 -7.89 -23.20 7.63
N ILE A 239 -6.64 -22.76 7.83
CA ILE A 239 -5.54 -23.07 6.94
C ILE A 239 -4.92 -24.41 7.37
N LYS A 240 -4.82 -25.36 6.43
CA LYS A 240 -4.11 -26.64 6.63
C LYS A 240 -2.82 -26.74 5.79
N GLU A 241 -2.64 -25.83 4.86
CA GLU A 241 -1.57 -25.77 3.87
C GLU A 241 -0.88 -24.40 3.92
N ASP A 242 0.05 -24.08 3.02
CA ASP A 242 0.60 -22.73 2.95
C ASP A 242 -0.39 -21.74 2.29
N ILE A 243 -0.14 -20.44 2.42
CA ILE A 243 -1.04 -19.39 1.92
C ILE A 243 -1.23 -19.46 0.39
N ASN A 244 -0.20 -19.83 -0.39
CA ASN A 244 -0.34 -19.94 -1.84
C ASN A 244 -1.29 -21.07 -2.21
N SER A 245 -1.12 -22.24 -1.58
CA SER A 245 -1.98 -23.39 -1.79
C SER A 245 -3.42 -23.09 -1.39
N PHE A 246 -3.62 -22.41 -0.24
CA PHE A 246 -4.93 -21.97 0.22
C PHE A 246 -5.65 -21.08 -0.80
N ILE A 247 -4.97 -20.05 -1.31
CA ILE A 247 -5.55 -19.12 -2.31
C ILE A 247 -5.95 -19.88 -3.57
N LYS A 248 -5.08 -20.76 -4.06
CA LYS A 248 -5.35 -21.55 -5.27
C LYS A 248 -6.58 -22.44 -5.10
N THR A 249 -6.71 -23.10 -3.95
CA THR A 249 -7.88 -23.93 -3.60
C THR A 249 -9.15 -23.07 -3.58
N LYS A 250 -9.13 -21.93 -2.87
CA LYS A 250 -10.31 -21.05 -2.74
C LYS A 250 -10.72 -20.39 -4.05
N HIS A 251 -9.76 -19.94 -4.85
CA HIS A 251 -10.04 -19.38 -6.17
C HIS A 251 -10.75 -20.40 -7.09
N HIS A 252 -10.34 -21.67 -7.05
CA HIS A 252 -11.02 -22.73 -7.79
C HIS A 252 -12.45 -23.00 -7.28
N GLU A 253 -12.69 -22.94 -5.98
CA GLU A 253 -14.03 -23.02 -5.39
C GLU A 253 -14.92 -21.85 -5.84
N VAL A 254 -14.40 -20.62 -5.83
CA VAL A 254 -15.10 -19.41 -6.32
C VAL A 254 -15.53 -19.57 -7.77
N ILE A 255 -14.60 -19.95 -8.66
CA ILE A 255 -14.90 -20.14 -10.09
C ILE A 255 -15.98 -21.21 -10.29
N LYS A 256 -15.91 -22.33 -9.56
CA LYS A 256 -16.96 -23.36 -9.60
C LYS A 256 -18.32 -22.80 -9.21
N CYS A 257 -18.40 -22.02 -8.13
CA CYS A 257 -19.63 -21.38 -7.70
C CYS A 257 -20.17 -20.41 -8.77
N ILE A 258 -19.32 -19.58 -9.38
CA ILE A 258 -19.72 -18.66 -10.45
C ILE A 258 -20.28 -19.42 -11.66
N ILE A 259 -19.62 -20.49 -12.10
CA ILE A 259 -20.08 -21.33 -13.23
C ILE A 259 -21.42 -21.99 -12.91
N LEU A 260 -21.60 -22.52 -11.70
CA LEU A 260 -22.87 -23.12 -11.28
C LEU A 260 -23.98 -22.06 -11.29
N LEU A 261 -23.76 -20.89 -10.69
CA LEU A 261 -24.76 -19.82 -10.63
C LEU A 261 -25.15 -19.30 -12.02
N SER A 262 -24.19 -19.15 -12.93
CA SER A 262 -24.49 -18.73 -14.31
C SER A 262 -25.34 -19.76 -15.06
N SER A 263 -25.11 -21.05 -14.84
CA SER A 263 -25.95 -22.13 -15.41
C SER A 263 -27.39 -22.15 -14.91
N PHE A 264 -27.64 -21.68 -13.68
CA PHE A 264 -29.00 -21.57 -13.13
C PHE A 264 -29.75 -20.33 -13.62
N SER A 265 -29.04 -19.27 -14.04
CA SER A 265 -29.66 -18.03 -14.55
C SER A 265 -30.13 -18.11 -16.01
N GLN A 266 -29.81 -19.21 -16.71
CA GLN A 266 -30.15 -19.43 -18.13
C GLN A 266 -31.28 -20.45 -18.35
N ASN A 267 -31.84 -21.02 -17.28
CA ASN A 267 -33.00 -21.92 -17.29
C ASN A 267 -34.21 -21.24 -16.64
#